data_AF-A0A2D0KQK9-F1
#
_entry.id   AF-A0A2D0KQK9-F1
#
_cell.length_a   1.000
_cell.length_b   1.000
_cell.length_c   1.000
_cell.angle_alpha   90.00
_cell.angle_beta   90.00
_cell.angle_gamma   90.00
#
_symmetry.space_group_name_H-M   'P 1'
#
loop_
_entity.id
_entity.type
_entity.pdbx_description
1 polymer ?
#
loop_
_entity_poly.entity_id
_entity_poly.type
_entity_poly.pdbx_seq_one_letter_code
_entity_poly.pdbx_strand_id
1 'polypeptide(L)'
;MKCFIFTFMMFFSLSVFSNQDELDFNTWEKTGGWGIYYKNPDNRFNPLKIKKYEKYYLPSLSYLINSFDMRNEDNKYCLIGYQFHKTKGHDEFESVIIFWENANYLIDWVIPDSGDNYNYKAILFSKPFIDMKDSVVPYKEAEGAQALWAKEGVIQMMEDCELHGQKITIKPSEVVDIK
;
A
#
# COMPACT_ATOMS: atom_id res chain seq x y z
N MET A 1 -38.01 2.85 -46.58
CA MET A 1 -37.04 1.76 -46.38
C MET A 1 -35.78 2.34 -45.76
N LYS A 2 -35.53 1.97 -44.50
CA LYS A 2 -34.28 2.07 -43.69
C LYS A 2 -33.82 3.45 -43.16
N CYS A 3 -34.30 3.74 -41.96
CA CYS A 3 -33.60 4.53 -40.94
C CYS A 3 -32.24 3.89 -40.61
N PHE A 4 -31.20 4.72 -40.40
CA PHE A 4 -30.05 4.35 -39.61
C PHE A 4 -29.90 5.36 -38.46
N ILE A 5 -30.46 4.96 -37.32
CA ILE A 5 -30.15 5.49 -36.00
C ILE A 5 -28.86 4.80 -35.59
N PHE A 6 -27.78 5.55 -35.42
CA PHE A 6 -26.59 5.12 -34.68
C PHE A 6 -26.36 6.09 -33.54
N THR A 7 -27.21 6.02 -32.54
CA THR A 7 -26.89 6.45 -31.18
C THR A 7 -25.95 5.40 -30.61
N PHE A 8 -24.66 5.72 -30.54
CA PHE A 8 -23.71 4.89 -29.81
C PHE A 8 -23.97 5.15 -28.31
N MET A 9 -24.79 4.28 -27.71
CA MET A 9 -24.87 4.11 -26.27
C MET A 9 -23.46 3.75 -25.79
N MET A 10 -22.75 4.70 -25.19
CA MET A 10 -21.65 4.38 -24.29
C MET A 10 -22.27 3.65 -23.10
N PHE A 11 -22.22 2.32 -23.19
CA PHE A 11 -22.54 1.44 -22.08
C PHE A 11 -21.58 1.76 -20.94
N PHE A 12 -22.15 2.24 -19.86
CA PHE A 12 -21.57 2.15 -18.53
C PHE A 12 -21.15 0.70 -18.28
N SER A 13 -19.85 0.48 -18.10
CA SER A 13 -19.35 -0.64 -17.32
C SER A 13 -18.74 -0.09 -16.02
N LEU A 14 -19.50 0.73 -15.31
CA LEU A 14 -19.38 0.87 -13.86
C LEU A 14 -20.21 -0.27 -13.25
N SER A 15 -19.65 -1.46 -13.25
CA SER A 15 -20.32 -2.60 -12.62
C SER A 15 -19.31 -3.54 -11.99
N VAL A 16 -18.52 -3.00 -11.05
CA VAL A 16 -17.98 -3.73 -9.91
C VAL A 16 -17.96 -2.73 -8.76
N PHE A 17 -18.92 -2.82 -7.84
CA PHE A 17 -18.93 -2.37 -6.42
C PHE A 17 -20.41 -2.22 -6.01
N SER A 18 -21.15 -3.33 -6.10
CA SER A 18 -22.58 -3.43 -5.77
C SER A 18 -22.80 -3.91 -4.33
N ASN A 19 -21.90 -3.60 -3.40
CA ASN A 19 -22.11 -3.70 -1.95
C ASN A 19 -21.37 -2.54 -1.30
N GLN A 20 -21.93 -1.33 -1.45
CA GLN A 20 -21.63 -0.24 -0.53
C GLN A 20 -22.49 -0.48 0.73
N ASP A 21 -22.02 -1.36 1.61
CA ASP A 21 -22.16 -1.03 3.03
C ASP A 21 -21.32 0.23 3.21
N GLU A 22 -21.99 1.37 3.41
CA GLU A 22 -21.40 2.71 3.46
C GLU A 22 -20.14 2.70 4.34
N LEU A 23 -18.98 2.99 3.72
CA LEU A 23 -17.76 3.30 4.45
C LEU A 23 -18.07 4.43 5.44
N ASP A 24 -17.72 4.23 6.70
CA ASP A 24 -18.12 5.11 7.80
C ASP A 24 -16.90 5.83 8.36
N PHE A 25 -16.38 6.77 7.57
CA PHE A 25 -15.22 7.58 7.94
C PHE A 25 -15.45 8.34 9.25
N ASN A 26 -16.69 8.76 9.54
CA ASN A 26 -17.02 9.42 10.80
C ASN A 26 -16.83 8.51 12.01
N THR A 27 -17.24 7.25 11.91
CA THR A 27 -17.03 6.26 12.97
C THR A 27 -15.55 5.88 13.06
N TRP A 28 -14.88 5.68 11.92
CA TRP A 28 -13.45 5.42 11.87
C TRP A 28 -12.63 6.52 12.56
N GLU A 29 -12.87 7.79 12.23
CA GLU A 29 -12.17 8.93 12.85
C GLU A 29 -12.35 8.98 14.37
N LYS A 30 -13.53 8.61 14.88
CA LYS A 30 -13.80 8.57 16.33
C LYS A 30 -13.00 7.49 17.06
N THR A 31 -12.47 6.48 16.36
CA THR A 31 -11.58 5.48 16.98
C THR A 31 -10.24 6.08 17.40
N GLY A 32 -9.84 7.20 16.79
CA GLY A 32 -8.50 7.79 16.95
C GLY A 32 -7.40 7.06 16.16
N GLY A 33 -7.75 5.96 15.49
CA GLY A 33 -6.85 5.24 14.59
C GLY A 33 -6.53 6.04 13.33
N TRP A 34 -5.44 5.67 12.67
CA TRP A 34 -5.05 6.23 11.39
C TRP A 34 -4.39 5.15 10.56
N GLY A 35 -4.94 4.90 9.36
CA GLY A 35 -4.42 3.81 8.55
C GLY A 35 -4.53 2.44 9.21
N ILE A 36 -3.40 1.74 9.23
CA ILE A 36 -3.22 0.47 9.95
C ILE A 36 -2.69 0.67 11.39
N TYR A 37 -2.59 1.91 11.85
CA TYR A 37 -1.98 2.28 13.14
C TYR A 37 -3.02 2.80 14.13
N TYR A 38 -2.67 2.71 15.41
CA TYR A 38 -3.53 3.14 16.52
C TYR A 38 -3.58 4.66 16.72
N LYS A 39 -2.74 5.43 16.01
CA LYS A 39 -2.71 6.90 16.08
C LYS A 39 -2.24 7.50 14.76
N ASN A 40 -2.52 8.79 14.56
CA ASN A 40 -1.92 9.58 13.50
C ASN A 40 -0.38 9.63 13.60
N PRO A 41 0.34 9.64 12.47
CA PRO A 41 1.78 9.87 12.44
C PRO A 41 2.09 11.31 12.86
N ASP A 42 3.16 11.47 13.60
CA ASP A 42 3.64 12.78 14.04
C ASP A 42 4.32 13.53 12.88
N ASN A 43 5.02 12.80 12.01
CA ASN A 43 5.69 13.34 10.83
C ASN A 43 5.69 12.34 9.66
N ARG A 44 5.93 12.87 8.47
CA ARG A 44 6.21 12.11 7.25
C ARG A 44 7.68 12.26 6.87
N PHE A 45 8.26 11.24 6.25
CA PHE A 45 9.56 11.33 5.62
C PHE A 45 9.56 10.61 4.27
N ASN A 46 10.53 10.98 3.42
CA ASN A 46 10.78 10.27 2.17
C ASN A 46 11.72 9.08 2.46
N PRO A 47 11.28 7.82 2.31
CA PRO A 47 12.12 6.66 2.59
C PRO A 47 13.42 6.65 1.79
N LEU A 48 13.38 7.11 0.53
CA LEU A 48 14.54 7.12 -0.37
C LEU A 48 15.60 8.17 -0.02
N LYS A 49 15.35 9.06 0.97
CA LYS A 49 16.41 9.91 1.55
C LYS A 49 17.25 9.18 2.59
N ILE A 50 16.85 7.99 3.01
CA ILE A 50 17.55 7.17 3.98
C ILE A 50 18.38 6.13 3.20
N LYS A 51 19.70 6.15 3.39
CA LYS A 51 20.67 5.33 2.63
C LYS A 51 20.30 3.86 2.50
N LYS A 52 19.76 3.23 3.57
CA LYS A 52 19.39 1.80 3.52
C LYS A 52 18.24 1.54 2.55
N TYR A 53 17.21 2.37 2.56
CA TYR A 53 16.07 2.25 1.67
C TYR A 53 16.42 2.66 0.23
N GLU A 54 17.19 3.74 0.06
CA GLU A 54 17.75 4.14 -1.24
C GLU A 54 18.57 3.03 -1.90
N LYS A 55 19.41 2.33 -1.11
CA LYS A 55 20.24 1.24 -1.63
C LYS A 55 19.41 0.02 -2.05
N TYR A 56 18.34 -0.28 -1.34
CA TYR A 56 17.63 -1.55 -1.47
C TYR A 56 16.24 -1.46 -2.12
N TYR A 57 15.69 -0.27 -2.42
CA TYR A 57 14.33 -0.19 -2.99
C TYR A 57 14.19 -0.98 -4.30
N LEU A 58 15.07 -0.75 -5.28
CA LEU A 58 14.96 -1.42 -6.58
C LEU A 58 15.16 -2.94 -6.47
N PRO A 59 16.19 -3.45 -5.75
CA PRO A 59 16.30 -4.89 -5.48
C PRO A 59 15.09 -5.48 -4.75
N SER A 60 14.56 -4.82 -3.72
CA SER A 60 13.42 -5.34 -2.94
C SER A 60 12.15 -5.38 -3.79
N LEU A 61 11.84 -4.29 -4.50
CA LEU A 61 10.66 -4.22 -5.34
C LEU A 61 10.76 -5.19 -6.53
N SER A 62 11.93 -5.31 -7.16
CA SER A 62 12.17 -6.32 -8.21
C SER A 62 12.00 -7.74 -7.69
N TYR A 63 12.42 -8.01 -6.44
CA TYR A 63 12.22 -9.31 -5.81
C TYR A 63 10.73 -9.65 -5.65
N LEU A 64 9.88 -8.68 -5.29
CA LEU A 64 8.43 -8.86 -5.30
C LEU A 64 7.89 -9.13 -6.71
N ILE A 65 8.27 -8.31 -7.70
CA ILE A 65 7.84 -8.47 -9.09
C ILE A 65 8.15 -9.89 -9.60
N ASN A 66 9.37 -10.38 -9.32
CA ASN A 66 9.78 -11.73 -9.68
C ASN A 66 9.00 -12.81 -8.91
N SER A 67 8.74 -12.60 -7.62
CA SER A 67 8.07 -13.59 -6.76
C SER A 67 6.58 -13.75 -7.07
N PHE A 68 5.93 -12.71 -7.59
CA PHE A 68 4.51 -12.71 -7.95
C PHE A 68 4.27 -12.79 -9.47
N ASP A 69 5.31 -13.05 -10.26
CA ASP A 69 5.27 -13.16 -11.73
C ASP A 69 4.71 -11.93 -12.48
N MET A 70 5.02 -10.73 -11.97
CA MET A 70 4.53 -9.44 -12.48
C MET A 70 5.52 -8.78 -13.45
N ARG A 71 6.43 -9.55 -14.05
CA ARG A 71 7.60 -9.04 -14.81
C ARG A 71 7.24 -8.41 -16.16
N ASN A 72 6.06 -8.71 -16.69
CA ASN A 72 5.66 -8.31 -18.04
C ASN A 72 4.82 -7.03 -18.09
N GLU A 73 4.70 -6.32 -16.96
CA GLU A 73 3.93 -5.09 -16.85
C GLU A 73 4.67 -4.01 -16.05
N ASP A 74 4.21 -2.77 -16.19
CA ASP A 74 4.72 -1.64 -15.42
C ASP A 74 4.21 -1.75 -13.98
N ASN A 75 5.13 -1.91 -13.04
CA ASN A 75 4.82 -2.04 -11.63
C ASN A 75 4.85 -0.67 -10.95
N LYS A 76 3.71 -0.25 -10.42
CA LYS A 76 3.51 1.08 -9.85
C LYS A 76 3.51 0.99 -8.33
N TYR A 77 4.33 1.84 -7.72
CA TYR A 77 4.48 1.89 -6.29
C TYR A 77 4.34 3.31 -5.77
N CYS A 78 3.77 3.44 -4.57
CA CYS A 78 3.86 4.65 -3.76
C CYS A 78 4.54 4.33 -2.43
N LEU A 79 5.63 5.03 -2.13
CA LEU A 79 6.43 4.84 -0.91
C LEU A 79 6.31 6.05 0.01
N ILE A 80 6.01 5.84 1.28
CA ILE A 80 5.92 6.92 2.28
C ILE A 80 6.42 6.45 3.64
N GLY A 81 7.15 7.31 4.34
CA GLY A 81 7.65 7.04 5.68
C GLY A 81 6.84 7.78 6.74
N TYR A 82 6.57 7.12 7.86
CA TYR A 82 5.87 7.67 9.01
C TYR A 82 6.71 7.61 10.28
N GLN A 83 6.72 8.70 11.03
CA GLN A 83 7.34 8.80 12.35
C GLN A 83 6.26 8.90 13.42
N PHE A 84 6.41 8.11 14.47
CA PHE A 84 5.54 8.11 15.63
C PHE A 84 6.38 8.38 16.87
N HIS A 85 6.18 9.51 17.52
CA HIS A 85 6.87 9.86 18.75
C HIS A 85 6.36 9.06 19.93
N LYS A 86 7.23 8.91 20.93
CA LYS A 86 6.94 8.24 22.19
C LYS A 86 5.75 8.88 22.89
N THR A 87 4.88 8.02 23.43
CA THR A 87 3.75 8.40 24.29
C THR A 87 3.88 7.72 25.64
N LYS A 88 2.93 7.95 26.56
CA LYS A 88 2.92 7.25 27.86
C LYS A 88 2.76 5.73 27.74
N GLY A 89 2.14 5.23 26.67
CA GLY A 89 1.82 3.81 26.50
C GLY A 89 2.59 3.09 25.40
N HIS A 90 3.33 3.82 24.57
CA HIS A 90 4.00 3.27 23.38
C HIS A 90 5.32 3.98 23.15
N ASP A 91 6.35 3.21 22.83
CA ASP A 91 7.64 3.74 22.40
C ASP A 91 7.54 4.40 21.02
N GLU A 92 8.55 5.21 20.69
CA GLU A 92 8.66 5.77 19.36
C GLU A 92 9.00 4.69 18.33
N PHE A 93 8.51 4.87 17.11
CA PHE A 93 8.83 3.98 16.00
C PHE A 93 8.69 4.72 14.67
N GLU A 94 9.33 4.14 13.64
CA GLU A 94 9.18 4.56 12.26
C GLU A 94 8.61 3.40 11.46
N SER A 95 7.86 3.72 10.41
CA SER A 95 7.41 2.76 9.41
C SER A 95 7.66 3.29 8.01
N VAL A 96 7.94 2.38 7.08
CA VAL A 96 7.98 2.67 5.64
C VAL A 96 6.88 1.89 4.96
N ILE A 97 5.85 2.59 4.52
CA ILE A 97 4.72 2.00 3.80
C ILE A 97 5.00 1.99 2.30
N ILE A 98 4.67 0.87 1.68
CA ILE A 98 4.66 0.69 0.24
C ILE A 98 3.27 0.27 -0.18
N PHE A 99 2.66 1.04 -1.08
CA PHE A 99 1.54 0.57 -1.88
C PHE A 99 2.07 0.04 -3.20
N TRP A 100 1.78 -1.23 -3.52
CA TRP A 100 1.98 -1.78 -4.85
C TRP A 100 0.64 -1.76 -5.58
N GLU A 101 0.41 -0.69 -6.34
CA GLU A 101 -0.91 -0.30 -6.83
C GLU A 101 -1.54 -1.34 -7.75
N ASN A 102 -0.80 -1.81 -8.76
CA ASN A 102 -1.31 -2.76 -9.73
C ASN A 102 -1.47 -4.18 -9.15
N ALA A 103 -0.71 -4.52 -8.10
CA ALA A 103 -0.81 -5.81 -7.41
C ALA A 103 -1.79 -5.80 -6.22
N ASN A 104 -2.31 -4.63 -5.82
CA ASN A 104 -3.18 -4.45 -4.66
C ASN A 104 -2.55 -4.88 -3.32
N TYR A 105 -1.27 -4.57 -3.09
CA TYR A 105 -0.62 -4.83 -1.80
C TYR A 105 -0.30 -3.55 -1.01
N LEU A 106 -0.47 -3.60 0.31
CA LEU A 106 0.10 -2.64 1.29
C LEU A 106 1.16 -3.37 2.12
N ILE A 107 2.36 -2.82 2.18
CA ILE A 107 3.51 -3.44 2.85
C ILE A 107 4.13 -2.45 3.83
N ASP A 108 4.24 -2.84 5.11
CA ASP A 108 5.05 -2.12 6.10
C ASP A 108 6.50 -2.64 6.05
N TRP A 109 7.27 -2.02 5.16
CA TRP A 109 8.57 -2.50 4.75
C TRP A 109 9.65 -2.22 5.79
N VAL A 110 10.25 -3.30 6.30
CA VAL A 110 11.39 -3.24 7.22
C VAL A 110 12.62 -3.84 6.56
N ILE A 111 13.72 -3.07 6.54
CA ILE A 111 15.05 -3.58 6.17
C ILE A 111 15.82 -3.94 7.45
N PRO A 112 16.22 -5.20 7.64
CA PRO A 112 17.05 -5.62 8.77
C PRO A 112 18.41 -4.92 8.78
N ASP A 113 18.95 -4.66 9.98
CA ASP A 113 20.28 -4.05 10.15
C ASP A 113 21.44 -5.07 10.12
N SER A 114 21.19 -6.28 9.63
CA SER A 114 22.18 -7.38 9.54
C SER A 114 23.36 -7.08 8.60
N GLY A 115 23.23 -6.11 7.71
CA GLY A 115 24.23 -5.79 6.68
C GLY A 115 24.39 -6.85 5.59
N ASP A 116 23.53 -7.87 5.55
CA ASP A 116 23.60 -8.95 4.56
C ASP A 116 23.17 -8.44 3.17
N ASN A 117 23.80 -8.98 2.13
CA ASN A 117 23.47 -8.72 0.74
C ASN A 117 22.06 -9.20 0.38
N TYR A 118 21.45 -10.09 1.18
CA TYR A 118 20.09 -10.59 0.97
C TYR A 118 18.99 -9.78 1.67
N ASN A 119 19.31 -8.62 2.26
CA ASN A 119 18.33 -7.79 2.96
C ASN A 119 17.15 -7.35 2.10
N TYR A 120 17.31 -7.33 0.77
CA TYR A 120 16.20 -7.05 -0.14
C TYR A 120 15.08 -8.12 -0.08
N LYS A 121 15.39 -9.38 0.27
CA LYS A 121 14.40 -10.46 0.41
C LYS A 121 13.47 -10.24 1.60
N ALA A 122 13.88 -9.43 2.58
CA ALA A 122 13.11 -9.18 3.78
C ALA A 122 11.75 -8.49 3.51
N ILE A 123 11.59 -7.84 2.35
CA ILE A 123 10.32 -7.23 1.95
C ILE A 123 9.18 -8.26 1.88
N LEU A 124 9.44 -9.51 1.47
CA LEU A 124 8.42 -10.56 1.41
C LEU A 124 7.95 -11.02 2.80
N PHE A 125 8.79 -10.80 3.81
CA PHE A 125 8.50 -11.16 5.20
C PHE A 125 8.12 -9.95 6.06
N SER A 126 7.94 -8.80 5.43
CA SER A 126 7.51 -7.57 6.09
C SER A 126 6.13 -7.77 6.72
N LYS A 127 5.87 -7.09 7.85
CA LYS A 127 4.63 -7.24 8.59
C LYS A 127 4.10 -5.86 9.01
N PRO A 128 2.87 -5.50 8.60
CA PRO A 128 1.98 -6.30 7.75
C PRO A 128 2.39 -6.33 6.26
N PHE A 129 2.03 -7.43 5.58
CA PHE A 129 2.04 -7.59 4.12
C PHE A 129 0.61 -7.95 3.73
N ILE A 130 -0.14 -6.97 3.25
CA ILE A 130 -1.60 -7.01 3.17
C ILE A 130 -2.03 -7.15 1.72
N ASP A 131 -2.74 -8.24 1.41
CA ASP A 131 -3.56 -8.29 0.20
C ASP A 131 -4.79 -7.40 0.40
N MET A 132 -4.78 -6.23 -0.24
CA MET A 132 -5.84 -5.24 -0.06
C MET A 132 -7.16 -5.67 -0.68
N LYS A 133 -7.16 -6.64 -1.59
CA LYS A 133 -8.41 -7.15 -2.16
C LYS A 133 -9.14 -8.04 -1.16
N ASP A 134 -8.40 -8.89 -0.46
CA ASP A 134 -8.98 -9.96 0.35
C ASP A 134 -9.04 -9.63 1.85
N SER A 135 -8.22 -8.70 2.32
CA SER A 135 -8.09 -8.43 3.77
C SER A 135 -8.46 -7.00 4.19
N VAL A 136 -8.83 -6.14 3.24
CA VAL A 136 -9.26 -4.76 3.55
C VAL A 136 -10.76 -4.65 3.36
N VAL A 137 -11.47 -4.50 4.48
CA VAL A 137 -12.94 -4.53 4.58
C VAL A 137 -13.43 -3.27 5.30
N PRO A 138 -14.71 -2.88 5.18
CA PRO A 138 -15.26 -1.79 5.98
C PRO A 138 -14.92 -1.92 7.47
N TYR A 139 -14.64 -0.80 8.15
CA TYR A 139 -14.21 -0.80 9.55
C TYR A 139 -15.09 -1.67 10.47
N LYS A 140 -16.41 -1.64 10.28
CA LYS A 140 -17.37 -2.42 11.07
C LYS A 140 -17.17 -3.93 10.97
N GLU A 141 -16.59 -4.42 9.87
CA GLU A 141 -16.25 -5.83 9.67
C GLU A 141 -14.85 -6.17 10.19
N ALA A 142 -13.94 -5.19 10.18
CA ALA A 142 -12.58 -5.36 10.70
C ALA A 142 -12.52 -5.32 12.24
N GLU A 143 -13.56 -4.80 12.91
CA GLU A 143 -13.58 -4.66 14.36
C GLU A 143 -13.45 -6.02 15.07
N GLY A 144 -12.38 -6.17 15.87
CA GLY A 144 -12.08 -7.40 16.62
C GLY A 144 -11.47 -8.54 15.79
N ALA A 145 -11.29 -8.36 14.48
CA ALA A 145 -10.62 -9.32 13.62
C ALA A 145 -9.08 -9.22 13.74
N GLN A 146 -8.38 -10.35 13.68
CA GLN A 146 -6.92 -10.39 13.83
C GLN A 146 -6.12 -10.16 12.53
N ALA A 147 -6.78 -10.29 11.37
CA ALA A 147 -6.13 -10.25 10.05
C ALA A 147 -6.96 -9.47 9.01
N LEU A 148 -7.83 -8.58 9.46
CA LEU A 148 -8.59 -7.68 8.61
C LEU A 148 -8.23 -6.24 8.96
N TRP A 149 -8.16 -5.40 7.94
CA TRP A 149 -7.82 -3.99 8.07
C TRP A 149 -8.98 -3.11 7.62
N ALA A 150 -9.21 -2.02 8.34
CA ALA A 150 -10.27 -1.08 8.03
C ALA A 150 -9.98 -0.35 6.70
N LYS A 151 -10.93 -0.45 5.78
CA LYS A 151 -10.85 0.14 4.44
C LYS A 151 -10.75 1.66 4.48
N GLU A 152 -11.44 2.29 5.42
CA GLU A 152 -11.37 3.73 5.69
C GLU A 152 -9.94 4.16 6.01
N GLY A 153 -9.26 3.42 6.90
CA GLY A 153 -7.87 3.68 7.25
C GLY A 153 -6.94 3.48 6.05
N VAL A 154 -7.08 2.37 5.32
CA VAL A 154 -6.24 2.11 4.14
C VAL A 154 -6.41 3.20 3.07
N ILE A 155 -7.64 3.66 2.82
CA ILE A 155 -7.92 4.78 1.91
C ILE A 155 -7.20 6.05 2.37
N GLN A 156 -7.27 6.40 3.67
CA GLN A 156 -6.55 7.56 4.20
C GLN A 156 -5.04 7.49 3.92
N MET A 157 -4.43 6.32 4.09
CA MET A 157 -3.01 6.13 3.82
C MET A 157 -2.67 6.20 2.32
N MET A 158 -3.54 5.64 1.46
CA MET A 158 -3.38 5.74 0.01
C MET A 158 -3.44 7.19 -0.45
N GLU A 159 -4.43 7.95 0.01
CA GLU A 159 -4.56 9.38 -0.28
C GLU A 159 -3.36 10.19 0.22
N ASP A 160 -2.88 9.88 1.43
CA ASP A 160 -1.69 10.51 2.00
C ASP A 160 -0.43 10.23 1.18
N CYS A 161 -0.27 8.99 0.71
CA CYS A 161 0.82 8.61 -0.17
C CYS A 161 0.69 9.30 -1.55
N GLU A 162 -0.51 9.40 -2.10
CA GLU A 162 -0.74 10.09 -3.37
C GLU A 162 -0.33 11.57 -3.33
N LEU A 163 -0.51 12.22 -2.18
CA LEU A 163 -0.18 13.63 -1.97
C LEU A 163 1.28 13.88 -1.57
N HIS A 164 1.88 12.96 -0.81
CA HIS A 164 3.16 13.21 -0.13
C HIS A 164 4.23 12.12 -0.33
N GLY A 165 3.83 10.97 -0.84
CA GLY A 165 4.69 9.83 -1.08
C GLY A 165 5.57 9.97 -2.33
N GLN A 166 6.48 9.02 -2.49
CA GLN A 166 7.31 8.87 -3.67
C GLN A 166 6.68 7.86 -4.62
N LYS A 167 6.27 8.34 -5.78
CA LYS A 167 5.70 7.52 -6.84
C LYS A 167 6.82 6.94 -7.69
N ILE A 168 6.85 5.63 -7.80
CA ILE A 168 7.86 4.88 -8.55
C ILE A 168 7.13 4.02 -9.58
N THR A 169 7.69 3.94 -10.77
CA THR A 169 7.27 2.95 -11.77
C THR A 169 8.49 2.16 -12.18
N ILE A 170 8.43 0.84 -12.04
CA ILE A 170 9.46 -0.09 -12.51
C ILE A 170 8.90 -0.77 -13.76
N LYS A 171 9.50 -0.47 -14.90
CA LYS A 171 9.18 -1.10 -16.18
C LYS A 171 9.76 -2.52 -16.24
N PRO A 172 9.23 -3.40 -17.11
CA PRO A 172 9.80 -4.73 -17.35
C PRO A 172 11.31 -4.74 -17.58
N SER A 173 11.85 -3.74 -18.30
CA SER A 173 13.29 -3.62 -18.59
C SER A 173 14.15 -3.18 -17.41
N GLU A 174 13.54 -2.68 -16.34
CA GLU A 174 14.21 -2.17 -15.13
C GLU A 174 14.18 -3.20 -13.99
N VAL A 175 13.37 -4.26 -14.13
CA VAL A 175 13.30 -5.35 -13.17
C VAL A 175 14.67 -6.03 -13.10
N VAL A 176 15.24 -6.06 -11.90
CA VAL A 176 16.50 -6.77 -11.68
C VAL A 176 16.20 -8.26 -11.59
N ASP A 177 16.89 -9.06 -12.42
CA ASP A 177 16.91 -10.52 -12.29
C ASP A 177 17.73 -10.89 -11.07
N ILE A 178 17.04 -11.19 -9.97
CA ILE A 178 17.67 -11.52 -8.69
C ILE A 178 17.56 -13.03 -8.49
N LYS A 179 18.72 -13.70 -8.49
CA LYS A 179 18.85 -15.15 -8.28
C LYS A 179 18.74 -15.55 -6.80
#